data_AF-A0A858RL58-F1
#
_entry.id   AF-A0A858RL58-F1
#
_cell.length_a   1.000
_cell.length_b   1.000
_cell.length_c   1.000
_cell.angle_alpha   90.00
_cell.angle_beta   90.00
_cell.angle_gamma   90.00
#
_symmetry.space_group_name_H-M   'P 1'
#
loop_
_entity.id
_entity.type
_entity.pdbx_description
1 polymer ?
#
loop_
_entity_poly.entity_id
_entity_poly.type
_entity_poly.pdbx_seq_one_letter_code
_entity_poly.pdbx_strand_id
1 'polypeptide(L)'
;MDLLSTPSSRPQRIIRQGDITDVAADVVIFSTNTNLFLSGGAGASLLGVHGDPLQRAMHRALAATGRKVAQRGSIFEIEPAKTWSARFFTVVATDGFYETSKEDTRKILEQVLCRCAELPEVKVVATTALGTGYGNMEIEDFTEMPACRSPFNWGLRAGHSWRCLLPLCVPAEC
;
A
#
# COMPACT_ATOMS: atom_id res chain seq x y z
N MET A 1 20.39 -16.87 -23.21
CA MET A 1 20.40 -18.32 -22.87
C MET A 1 20.46 -18.37 -21.36
N ASP A 2 19.31 -18.22 -20.76
CA ASP A 2 19.22 -17.55 -19.47
C ASP A 2 19.14 -18.59 -18.36
N LEU A 3 19.99 -18.40 -17.34
CA LEU A 3 20.09 -19.33 -16.24
C LEU A 3 18.77 -19.38 -15.49
N LEU A 4 18.20 -20.57 -15.37
CA LEU A 4 16.99 -20.84 -14.60
C LEU A 4 17.25 -20.55 -13.12
N SER A 5 16.99 -19.32 -12.71
CA SER A 5 16.98 -18.91 -11.30
C SER A 5 15.87 -19.66 -10.58
N THR A 6 16.26 -20.53 -9.65
CA THR A 6 15.32 -21.24 -8.78
C THR A 6 14.45 -20.23 -8.02
N PRO A 7 13.13 -20.48 -7.88
CA PRO A 7 12.25 -19.56 -7.18
C PRO A 7 12.71 -19.41 -5.72
N SER A 8 12.97 -18.16 -5.33
CA SER A 8 13.35 -17.81 -3.97
C SER A 8 12.18 -18.08 -3.01
N SER A 9 12.35 -19.02 -2.08
CA SER A 9 11.44 -19.20 -0.94
C SER A 9 11.52 -18.08 0.11
N ARG A 10 12.28 -17.00 -0.16
CA ARG A 10 12.22 -15.76 0.60
C ARG A 10 11.43 -14.69 -0.15
N PRO A 11 10.55 -13.95 0.55
CA PRO A 11 9.82 -12.85 -0.05
C PRO A 11 10.75 -11.75 -0.54
N GLN A 12 10.42 -11.17 -1.69
CA GLN A 12 11.25 -10.15 -2.35
C GLN A 12 10.66 -8.75 -2.20
N ARG A 13 11.51 -7.78 -1.92
CA ARG A 13 11.20 -6.35 -1.75
C ARG A 13 11.85 -5.57 -2.90
N ILE A 14 11.06 -5.09 -3.86
CA ILE A 14 11.55 -4.39 -5.07
C ILE A 14 11.23 -2.88 -5.01
N ILE A 15 12.09 -2.01 -5.52
CA ILE A 15 11.85 -0.56 -5.59
C ILE A 15 11.68 -0.20 -7.07
N ARG A 16 10.60 0.53 -7.44
CA ARG A 16 10.26 0.85 -8.83
C ARG A 16 9.56 2.21 -8.93
N GLN A 17 10.02 3.02 -9.89
CA GLN A 17 9.28 4.18 -10.39
C GLN A 17 8.26 3.75 -11.48
N GLY A 18 7.05 4.30 -11.41
CA GLY A 18 5.94 4.06 -12.34
C GLY A 18 4.61 4.58 -11.77
N ASP A 19 3.51 4.49 -12.52
CA ASP A 19 2.17 4.60 -11.91
C ASP A 19 1.83 3.26 -11.22
N ILE A 20 1.01 3.33 -10.17
CA ILE A 20 0.48 2.17 -9.46
C ILE A 20 -0.56 1.41 -10.32
N THR A 21 -1.21 2.08 -11.27
CA THR A 21 -2.15 1.46 -12.22
C THR A 21 -1.47 0.49 -13.19
N ASP A 22 -0.17 0.66 -13.44
CA ASP A 22 0.64 -0.21 -14.32
C ASP A 22 1.21 -1.45 -13.59
N VAL A 23 0.81 -1.68 -12.34
CA VAL A 23 1.34 -2.77 -11.50
C VAL A 23 0.29 -3.88 -11.37
N ALA A 24 0.54 -5.01 -12.02
CA ALA A 24 -0.19 -6.24 -11.75
C ALA A 24 0.13 -6.73 -10.33
N ALA A 25 -0.84 -6.57 -9.42
CA ALA A 25 -0.76 -6.97 -8.03
C ALA A 25 -2.13 -7.48 -7.56
N ASP A 26 -2.14 -8.43 -6.62
CA ASP A 26 -3.36 -8.95 -6.00
C ASP A 26 -3.91 -7.96 -4.96
N VAL A 27 -3.01 -7.16 -4.38
CA VAL A 27 -3.32 -6.09 -3.42
C VAL A 27 -2.60 -4.80 -3.79
N VAL A 28 -3.31 -3.67 -3.75
CA VAL A 28 -2.74 -2.32 -3.85
C VAL A 28 -3.00 -1.52 -2.57
N ILE A 29 -1.93 -1.00 -1.96
CA ILE A 29 -1.96 -0.14 -0.77
C ILE A 29 -1.69 1.31 -1.18
N PHE A 30 -2.54 2.25 -0.76
CA PHE A 30 -2.31 3.68 -1.02
C PHE A 30 -2.86 4.59 0.09
N SER A 31 -2.26 5.78 0.24
CA SER A 31 -2.69 6.77 1.23
C SER A 31 -3.67 7.79 0.67
N THR A 32 -4.66 8.18 1.47
CA THR A 32 -5.61 9.27 1.18
C THR A 32 -5.78 10.21 2.39
N ASN A 33 -6.53 11.30 2.19
CA ASN A 33 -6.90 12.26 3.24
C ASN A 33 -7.97 11.69 4.20
N THR A 34 -8.22 12.41 5.29
CA THR A 34 -9.18 12.03 6.34
C THR A 34 -10.64 11.92 5.87
N ASN A 35 -11.00 12.43 4.69
CA ASN A 35 -12.34 12.30 4.10
C ASN A 35 -12.43 11.15 3.07
N LEU A 36 -11.32 10.46 2.79
CA LEU A 36 -11.18 9.43 1.75
C LEU A 36 -11.54 9.92 0.32
N PHE A 37 -11.34 11.21 0.04
CA PHE A 37 -11.47 11.74 -1.32
C PHE A 37 -10.24 11.40 -2.17
N LEU A 38 -10.46 10.79 -3.34
CA LEU A 38 -9.45 10.38 -4.31
C LEU A 38 -9.07 11.52 -5.27
N SER A 39 -8.86 12.73 -4.71
CA SER A 39 -8.72 13.99 -5.45
C SER A 39 -7.31 14.32 -5.91
N GLY A 40 -6.32 13.46 -5.69
CA GLY A 40 -4.93 13.70 -6.09
C GLY A 40 -4.01 12.50 -5.87
N GLY A 41 -2.79 12.59 -6.44
CA GLY A 41 -1.78 11.54 -6.38
C GLY A 41 -2.29 10.19 -6.89
N ALA A 42 -1.81 9.10 -6.28
CA ALA A 42 -2.24 7.74 -6.62
C ALA A 42 -3.75 7.51 -6.52
N GLY A 43 -4.44 8.20 -5.61
CA GLY A 43 -5.89 8.15 -5.52
C GLY A 43 -6.57 8.64 -6.80
N ALA A 44 -6.04 9.70 -7.42
CA ALA A 44 -6.56 10.21 -8.69
C ALA A 44 -6.24 9.29 -9.88
N SER A 45 -5.04 8.68 -9.96
CA SER A 45 -4.73 7.67 -10.98
C SER A 45 -5.69 6.48 -10.89
N LEU A 46 -5.89 5.94 -9.68
CA LEU A 46 -6.83 4.84 -9.42
C LEU A 46 -8.29 5.24 -9.70
N LEU A 47 -8.69 6.47 -9.37
CA LEU A 47 -10.02 6.99 -9.73
C LEU A 47 -10.20 7.11 -11.26
N GLY A 48 -9.15 7.48 -12.00
CA GLY A 48 -9.17 7.54 -13.46
C GLY A 48 -9.38 6.18 -14.13
N VAL A 49 -8.84 5.11 -13.54
CA VAL A 49 -8.98 3.72 -14.07
C VAL A 49 -10.25 3.04 -13.58
N HIS A 50 -10.60 3.17 -12.29
CA HIS A 50 -11.70 2.42 -11.67
C HIS A 50 -13.02 3.22 -11.57
N GLY A 51 -12.98 4.53 -11.83
CA GLY A 51 -14.13 5.44 -11.86
C GLY A 51 -14.80 5.64 -10.50
N ASP A 52 -15.95 6.33 -10.53
CA ASP A 52 -16.80 6.52 -9.35
C ASP A 52 -17.10 5.27 -8.51
N PRO A 53 -17.20 4.02 -9.06
CA PRO A 53 -17.36 2.83 -8.23
C PRO A 53 -16.33 2.73 -7.11
N LEU A 54 -15.09 3.19 -7.34
CA LEU A 54 -14.04 3.25 -6.32
C LEU A 54 -14.34 4.34 -5.28
N GLN A 55 -14.58 5.60 -5.69
CA GLN A 55 -14.94 6.69 -4.76
C GLN A 55 -16.20 6.37 -3.92
N ARG A 56 -17.18 5.67 -4.50
CA ARG A 56 -18.35 5.18 -3.77
C ARG A 56 -18.01 4.05 -2.80
N ALA A 57 -17.03 3.20 -3.11
CA ALA A 57 -16.53 2.19 -2.16
C ALA A 57 -15.79 2.84 -0.99
N MET A 58 -14.96 3.85 -1.26
CA MET A 58 -14.31 4.69 -0.22
C MET A 58 -15.31 5.24 0.80
N HIS A 59 -16.37 5.88 0.30
CA HIS A 59 -17.40 6.47 1.16
C HIS A 59 -18.22 5.42 1.94
N ARG A 60 -18.48 4.23 1.35
CA ARG A 60 -19.11 3.12 2.09
C ARG A 60 -18.22 2.62 3.23
N ALA A 61 -16.91 2.44 2.97
CA ALA A 61 -15.96 1.99 3.99
C ALA A 61 -15.82 3.00 5.14
N LEU A 62 -15.80 4.31 4.86
CA LEU A 62 -15.86 5.35 5.89
C LEU A 62 -17.18 5.30 6.68
N ALA A 63 -18.32 5.30 5.98
CA ALA A 63 -19.64 5.32 6.61
C ALA A 63 -19.89 4.10 7.52
N ALA A 64 -19.36 2.93 7.16
CA ALA A 64 -19.43 1.71 7.96
C ALA A 64 -18.75 1.84 9.34
N THR A 65 -17.82 2.78 9.52
CA THR A 65 -17.22 3.08 10.85
C THR A 65 -18.09 3.97 11.74
N GLY A 66 -19.24 4.44 11.25
CA GLY A 66 -20.10 5.40 11.94
C GLY A 66 -19.55 6.84 11.97
N ARG A 67 -18.43 7.11 11.28
CA ARG A 67 -17.72 8.40 11.29
C ARG A 67 -17.92 9.17 9.99
N LYS A 68 -17.92 10.49 10.09
CA LYS A 68 -17.89 11.42 8.93
C LYS A 68 -16.48 11.67 8.40
N VAL A 69 -15.46 11.41 9.22
CA VAL A 69 -14.05 11.71 8.98
C VAL A 69 -13.21 10.62 9.65
N ALA A 70 -12.24 10.08 8.93
CA ALA A 70 -11.26 9.10 9.42
C ALA A 70 -10.14 9.78 10.22
N GLN A 71 -9.49 9.02 11.10
CA GLN A 71 -8.35 9.49 11.89
C GLN A 71 -7.03 9.06 11.23
N ARG A 72 -5.94 9.82 11.45
CA ARG A 72 -4.59 9.35 11.12
C ARG A 72 -4.34 8.00 11.82
N GLY A 73 -3.79 7.03 11.11
CA GLY A 73 -3.70 5.64 11.58
C GLY A 73 -4.82 4.71 11.07
N SER A 74 -5.88 5.24 10.44
CA SER A 74 -6.98 4.39 9.95
C SER A 74 -6.57 3.56 8.73
N ILE A 75 -7.02 2.30 8.71
CA ILE A 75 -6.90 1.35 7.59
C ILE A 75 -8.31 0.97 7.13
N PHE A 76 -8.55 1.02 5.82
CA PHE A 76 -9.79 0.62 5.18
C PHE A 76 -9.48 -0.43 4.12
N GLU A 77 -9.96 -1.66 4.31
CA GLU A 77 -10.06 -2.61 3.22
C GLU A 77 -11.24 -2.20 2.33
N ILE A 78 -10.99 -2.12 1.03
CA ILE A 78 -12.00 -1.78 0.02
C ILE A 78 -12.22 -3.05 -0.81
N GLU A 79 -13.38 -3.67 -0.59
CA GLU A 79 -13.82 -4.86 -1.31
C GLU A 79 -13.76 -4.62 -2.83
N PRO A 80 -13.13 -5.52 -3.60
CA PRO A 80 -13.00 -5.32 -5.04
C PRO A 80 -14.35 -5.42 -5.74
N ALA A 81 -14.67 -4.44 -6.60
CA ALA A 81 -15.75 -4.61 -7.55
C ALA A 81 -15.44 -5.78 -8.52
N LYS A 82 -16.48 -6.43 -9.06
CA LYS A 82 -16.36 -7.59 -9.99
C LYS A 82 -15.52 -7.33 -11.25
N THR A 83 -15.13 -6.08 -11.52
CA THR A 83 -14.33 -5.64 -12.67
C THR A 83 -12.90 -5.24 -12.30
N TRP A 84 -12.48 -5.34 -11.04
CA TRP A 84 -11.14 -4.99 -10.59
C TRP A 84 -10.30 -6.25 -10.35
N SER A 85 -9.04 -6.22 -10.78
CA SER A 85 -8.07 -7.32 -10.61
C SER A 85 -7.40 -7.35 -9.24
N ALA A 86 -7.51 -6.28 -8.45
CA ALA A 86 -6.83 -6.11 -7.17
C ALA A 86 -7.80 -5.75 -6.04
N ARG A 87 -7.54 -6.27 -4.84
CA ARG A 87 -8.08 -5.75 -3.57
C ARG A 87 -7.34 -4.46 -3.20
N PHE A 88 -8.02 -3.47 -2.63
CA PHE A 88 -7.36 -2.24 -2.19
C PHE A 88 -7.33 -2.12 -0.66
N PHE A 89 -6.18 -1.72 -0.12
CA PHE A 89 -6.09 -1.16 1.24
C PHE A 89 -5.81 0.32 1.16
N THR A 90 -6.80 1.12 1.53
CA THR A 90 -6.61 2.55 1.75
C THR A 90 -6.16 2.81 3.16
N VAL A 91 -5.23 3.74 3.32
CA VAL A 91 -4.73 4.17 4.64
C VAL A 91 -4.79 5.68 4.79
N VAL A 92 -4.97 6.15 6.02
CA VAL A 92 -5.00 7.57 6.36
C VAL A 92 -3.70 7.91 7.08
N ALA A 93 -2.67 8.21 6.27
CA ALA A 93 -1.30 8.47 6.73
C ALA A 93 -1.10 9.90 7.27
N THR A 94 -1.95 10.84 6.83
CA THR A 94 -1.98 12.23 7.32
C THR A 94 -3.17 12.47 8.25
N ASP A 95 -3.14 13.55 9.01
CA ASP A 95 -4.34 14.10 9.65
C ASP A 95 -5.06 15.13 8.73
N GLY A 96 -5.91 15.99 9.32
CA GLY A 96 -6.64 17.05 8.60
C GLY A 96 -5.81 18.31 8.27
N PHE A 97 -4.60 18.45 8.82
CA PHE A 97 -3.64 19.51 8.51
C PHE A 97 -2.50 19.02 7.59
N TYR A 98 -2.60 17.78 7.11
CA TYR A 98 -1.59 17.04 6.36
C TYR A 98 -0.33 16.66 7.16
N GLU A 99 -0.41 16.60 8.50
CA GLU A 99 0.71 16.09 9.32
C GLU A 99 0.78 14.56 9.28
N THR A 100 1.87 14.05 8.72
CA THR A 100 2.23 12.63 8.70
C THR A 100 3.04 12.25 9.94
N SER A 101 2.88 11.03 10.44
CA SER A 101 3.77 10.43 11.45
C SER A 101 4.49 9.23 10.86
N LYS A 102 5.83 9.21 10.98
CA LYS A 102 6.67 8.08 10.57
C LYS A 102 6.30 6.81 11.34
N GLU A 103 5.98 6.95 12.63
CA GLU A 103 5.61 5.83 13.48
C GLU A 103 4.21 5.29 13.14
N ASP A 104 3.23 6.18 12.90
CA ASP A 104 1.87 5.76 12.52
C ASP A 104 1.89 5.11 11.15
N THR A 105 2.59 5.69 10.17
CA THR A 105 2.71 5.15 8.81
C THR A 105 3.41 3.78 8.79
N ARG A 106 4.46 3.60 9.62
CA ARG A 106 5.09 2.29 9.81
C ARG A 106 4.14 1.27 10.44
N LYS A 107 3.43 1.62 11.52
CA LYS A 107 2.43 0.74 12.17
C LYS A 107 1.31 0.34 11.20
N ILE A 108 0.82 1.29 10.40
CA ILE A 108 -0.16 1.09 9.33
C ILE A 108 0.37 0.04 8.33
N LEU A 109 1.57 0.27 7.78
CA LEU A 109 2.16 -0.60 6.77
C LEU A 109 2.41 -2.01 7.32
N GLU A 110 2.96 -2.12 8.54
CA GLU A 110 3.14 -3.41 9.23
C GLU A 110 1.80 -4.15 9.39
N GLN A 111 0.72 -3.48 9.83
CA GLN A 111 -0.59 -4.09 9.99
C GLN A 111 -1.23 -4.54 8.66
N VAL A 112 -1.15 -3.74 7.60
CA VAL A 112 -1.69 -4.12 6.28
C VAL A 112 -0.91 -5.29 5.70
N LEU A 113 0.43 -5.30 5.82
CA LEU A 113 1.26 -6.40 5.33
C LEU A 113 1.04 -7.70 6.10
N CYS A 114 0.76 -7.65 7.41
CA CYS A 114 0.33 -8.84 8.16
C CYS A 114 -0.98 -9.42 7.60
N ARG A 115 -2.02 -8.59 7.40
CA ARG A 115 -3.30 -9.04 6.80
C ARG A 115 -3.12 -9.61 5.39
N CYS A 116 -2.20 -9.06 4.60
CA CYS A 116 -1.88 -9.60 3.28
C CYS A 116 -1.24 -10.99 3.35
N ALA A 117 -0.42 -11.26 4.38
CA ALA A 117 0.21 -12.56 4.59
C ALA A 117 -0.76 -13.64 5.14
N GLU A 118 -1.89 -13.23 5.73
CA GLU A 118 -2.98 -14.11 6.16
C GLU A 118 -3.88 -14.59 5.00
N LEU A 119 -3.73 -14.02 3.80
CA LEU A 119 -4.57 -14.26 2.63
C LEU A 119 -3.86 -15.16 1.60
N PRO A 120 -4.23 -16.45 1.44
CA PRO A 120 -3.47 -17.40 0.62
C PRO A 120 -3.57 -17.15 -0.90
N GLU A 121 -4.50 -16.30 -1.34
CA GLU A 121 -4.55 -15.85 -2.73
C GLU A 121 -3.53 -14.73 -3.05
N VAL A 122 -3.05 -14.00 -2.04
CA VAL A 122 -2.21 -12.81 -2.21
C VAL A 122 -0.75 -13.20 -2.35
N LYS A 123 -0.19 -12.95 -3.54
CA LYS A 123 1.21 -13.21 -3.87
C LYS A 123 1.99 -11.93 -4.09
N VAL A 124 1.37 -10.90 -4.67
CA VAL A 124 1.97 -9.61 -4.98
C VAL A 124 1.18 -8.49 -4.32
N VAL A 125 1.81 -7.84 -3.34
CA VAL A 125 1.30 -6.61 -2.71
C VAL A 125 2.08 -5.43 -3.25
N ALA A 126 1.43 -4.48 -3.91
CA ALA A 126 2.02 -3.21 -4.31
C ALA A 126 1.63 -2.09 -3.32
N THR A 127 2.54 -1.17 -3.00
CA THR A 127 2.20 0.07 -2.26
C THR A 127 2.65 1.32 -3.00
N THR A 128 2.04 2.45 -2.70
CA THR A 128 2.57 3.77 -3.06
C THR A 128 3.41 4.33 -1.90
N ALA A 129 4.11 5.45 -2.14
CA ALA A 129 4.76 6.17 -1.04
C ALA A 129 3.71 6.81 -0.11
N LEU A 130 3.52 6.21 1.07
CA LEU A 130 2.40 6.54 1.96
C LEU A 130 2.68 7.83 2.73
N GLY A 131 1.82 8.85 2.58
CA GLY A 131 1.94 10.10 3.32
C GLY A 131 3.09 11.03 2.89
N THR A 132 3.72 10.77 1.73
CA THR A 132 4.83 11.58 1.16
C THR A 132 4.39 12.42 -0.05
N GLY A 133 3.09 12.68 -0.17
CA GLY A 133 2.46 13.45 -1.27
C GLY A 133 2.09 14.86 -0.80
N TYR A 134 0.84 15.02 -0.36
CA TYR A 134 0.43 16.22 0.40
C TYR A 134 0.93 16.22 1.85
N GLY A 135 1.32 15.06 2.38
CA GLY A 135 1.82 14.90 3.74
C GLY A 135 3.30 15.26 3.88
N ASN A 136 3.69 15.75 5.05
CA ASN A 136 5.01 16.31 5.35
C ASN A 136 6.10 15.27 5.71
N MET A 137 6.01 14.03 5.20
CA MET A 137 7.05 13.01 5.41
C MET A 137 7.88 12.82 4.14
N GLU A 138 9.21 12.82 4.30
CA GLU A 138 10.12 12.60 3.17
C GLU A 138 10.01 11.18 2.63
N ILE A 139 10.23 11.00 1.33
CA ILE A 139 10.16 9.68 0.71
C ILE A 139 11.30 8.77 1.14
N GLU A 140 12.44 9.33 1.54
CA GLU A 140 13.56 8.61 2.17
C GLU A 140 13.10 7.90 3.46
N ASP A 141 12.36 8.59 4.33
CA ASP A 141 11.80 8.00 5.56
C ASP A 141 10.91 6.77 5.25
N PHE A 142 10.14 6.84 4.16
CA PHE A 142 9.32 5.73 3.70
C PHE A 142 10.13 4.63 3.00
N THR A 143 11.27 4.94 2.36
CA THR A 143 12.20 3.90 1.86
C THR A 143 12.83 3.12 3.02
N GLU A 144 13.16 3.76 4.13
CA GLU A 144 13.84 3.14 5.27
C GLU A 144 12.90 2.32 6.17
N MET A 145 11.58 2.44 6.02
CA MET A 145 10.65 1.66 6.83
C MET A 145 10.86 0.14 6.64
N PRO A 146 10.94 -0.64 7.74
CA PRO A 146 11.00 -2.09 7.65
C PRO A 146 9.65 -2.64 7.17
N ALA A 147 9.67 -3.57 6.22
CA ALA A 147 8.50 -4.39 5.92
C ALA A 147 8.35 -5.45 7.01
N CYS A 148 7.20 -5.47 7.68
CA CYS A 148 6.70 -6.47 8.64
C CYS A 148 7.74 -7.13 9.59
N ARG A 149 7.67 -6.82 10.89
CA ARG A 149 8.43 -7.53 11.96
C ARG A 149 7.88 -8.94 12.28
N SER A 150 7.55 -9.73 11.26
CA SER A 150 7.44 -11.19 11.37
C SER A 150 8.77 -11.77 11.88
N PRO A 151 8.80 -12.90 12.61
CA PRO A 151 10.03 -13.56 13.06
C PRO A 151 10.94 -14.05 11.91
N PHE A 152 10.45 -14.05 10.66
CA PHE A 152 11.26 -14.34 9.47
C PHE A 152 12.20 -13.17 9.12
N ASN A 153 13.44 -13.50 8.73
CA ASN A 153 14.52 -12.51 8.60
C ASN A 153 14.56 -11.86 7.20
N TRP A 154 14.04 -10.63 7.10
CA TRP A 154 13.91 -9.83 5.88
C TRP A 154 15.24 -9.18 5.45
N GLY A 155 16.10 -9.96 4.77
CA GLY A 155 17.42 -9.50 4.32
C GLY A 155 17.39 -8.50 3.16
N LEU A 156 17.86 -7.27 3.41
CA LEU A 156 18.14 -6.25 2.39
C LEU A 156 19.49 -6.50 1.67
N ARG A 157 19.61 -6.03 0.42
CA ARG A 157 20.89 -5.73 -0.24
C ARG A 157 20.82 -4.31 -0.83
N ALA A 158 21.88 -3.54 -0.67
CA ALA A 158 21.94 -2.14 -1.10
C ALA A 158 22.60 -1.99 -2.48
N GLY A 159 22.14 -1.02 -3.27
CA GLY A 159 22.72 -0.67 -4.57
C GLY A 159 21.90 0.37 -5.34
N HIS A 160 22.27 1.64 -5.19
CA HIS A 160 21.92 2.79 -6.06
C HIS A 160 20.42 3.14 -6.30
N SER A 161 19.95 4.23 -5.67
CA SER A 161 19.12 5.34 -6.24
C SER A 161 18.29 5.04 -7.51
N TRP A 162 16.96 5.24 -7.60
CA TRP A 162 15.89 5.82 -6.75
C TRP A 162 14.54 5.44 -7.45
N ARG A 163 13.28 5.69 -7.01
CA ARG A 163 12.55 6.12 -5.79
C ARG A 163 11.12 5.52 -5.95
N CYS A 164 10.29 5.47 -4.89
CA CYS A 164 8.95 4.83 -4.86
C CYS A 164 8.95 3.28 -4.95
N LEU A 165 7.94 2.62 -4.37
CA LEU A 165 8.23 1.57 -3.39
C LEU A 165 7.28 0.35 -3.38
N LEU A 166 7.86 -0.83 -3.62
CA LEU A 166 7.44 -2.17 -3.15
C LEU A 166 6.23 -2.81 -3.81
N PRO A 167 6.47 -3.65 -4.84
CA PRO A 167 6.00 -5.02 -4.84
C PRO A 167 6.67 -5.81 -3.70
N LEU A 168 5.85 -6.48 -2.90
CA LEU A 168 6.22 -7.57 -1.99
C LEU A 168 5.69 -8.88 -2.57
N CYS A 169 6.61 -9.78 -2.93
CA CYS A 169 6.26 -11.14 -3.37
C CYS A 169 6.25 -12.07 -2.16
N VAL A 170 5.14 -12.76 -1.87
CA VAL A 170 4.96 -13.62 -0.68
C VAL A 170 5.05 -15.11 -1.07
N PRO A 171 6.01 -15.89 -0.53
CA PRO A 171 5.97 -17.34 -0.56
C PRO A 171 5.06 -17.87 0.56
N ALA A 172 4.40 -19.00 0.30
CA ALA A 172 3.54 -19.66 1.28
C ALA A 172 4.34 -20.38 2.39
N GLU A 173 3.60 -20.93 3.36
CA GLU A 173 4.04 -21.72 4.52
C GLU A 173 4.49 -20.88 5.74
N CYS A 174 3.64 -20.92 6.78
CA CYS A 174 3.84 -20.39 8.13
C CYS A 174 3.90 -21.56 9.12
#